data_AF-W4V3F5-F1
#
_entry.id   AF-W4V3F5-F1
#
_cell.length_a   1.000
_cell.length_b   1.000
_cell.length_c   1.000
_cell.angle_alpha   90.00
_cell.angle_beta   90.00
_cell.angle_gamma   90.00
#
_symmetry.space_group_name_H-M   'P 1'
#
loop_
_entity.id
_entity.type
_entity.pdbx_description
1 polymer ?
#
loop_
_entity_poly.entity_id
_entity_poly.type
_entity_poly.pdbx_seq_one_letter_code
_entity_poly.pdbx_strand_id
1 'polypeptide(L)'
;MSRIALKRSMRNRILSLVIAVAMLSLTGIMPLGLVEVSAAKVTESYQLDSRVRINSIGFIPNQSKKATVAANCSTFYIVKEDGTIVYTGTTTSMFDNDTNETVYIADFSSVTEEGTYYLAVPGVGKSVNFKIAKDVYENPFKTAMLGMYLLRCGTSVSATYNGIHYSHGPCHTNDAYLDHITGQHTIKNSTKGWHDAGDYNKYVVNAGITVGSMFLAWEHFKDQLESVTLEIPEKNNSMPDFLDELKFEIDWLLTMQYPDGSGKVHIKFPQGTLAALLCLRMSMTKDFSCRGAVPQLQTLLQ
;
A
#
# COMPACT_ATOMS: atom_id res chain seq x y z
N MET A 1 -66.11 -35.90 56.54
CA MET A 1 -64.99 -36.84 56.85
C MET A 1 -64.42 -36.46 58.21
N SER A 2 -64.15 -37.40 59.12
CA SER A 2 -63.78 -37.14 60.53
C SER A 2 -62.85 -35.93 60.68
N ARG A 3 -63.19 -34.97 61.57
CA ARG A 3 -62.45 -33.70 61.77
C ARG A 3 -60.95 -33.90 62.04
N ILE A 4 -60.57 -35.09 62.52
CA ILE A 4 -59.18 -35.48 62.79
C ILE A 4 -58.44 -35.86 61.49
N ALA A 5 -59.11 -36.54 60.56
CA ALA A 5 -58.52 -36.95 59.28
C ALA A 5 -58.29 -35.74 58.35
N LEU A 6 -59.18 -34.73 58.38
CA LEU A 6 -59.02 -33.51 57.59
C LEU A 6 -57.84 -32.65 58.08
N LYS A 7 -57.66 -32.51 59.41
CA LYS A 7 -56.52 -31.79 60.01
C LYS A 7 -55.17 -32.45 59.69
N ARG A 8 -55.12 -33.78 59.67
CA ARG A 8 -53.89 -34.53 59.37
C ARG A 8 -53.51 -34.43 57.88
N SER A 9 -54.50 -34.45 56.99
CA SER A 9 -54.31 -34.25 55.55
C SER A 9 -53.80 -32.85 55.21
N MET A 10 -54.38 -31.80 55.81
CA MET A 10 -53.91 -30.42 55.60
C MET A 10 -52.52 -30.17 56.19
N ARG A 11 -52.21 -30.73 57.36
CA ARG A 11 -50.88 -30.61 57.97
C ARG A 11 -49.80 -31.29 57.12
N ASN A 12 -50.10 -32.43 56.51
CA ASN A 12 -49.18 -33.09 55.58
C ASN A 12 -49.00 -32.30 54.28
N ARG A 13 -50.07 -31.69 53.74
CA ARG A 13 -49.96 -30.83 52.54
C ARG A 13 -49.16 -29.55 52.79
N ILE A 14 -49.32 -28.93 53.97
CA ILE A 14 -48.54 -27.75 54.37
C ILE A 14 -47.07 -28.13 54.60
N LEU A 15 -46.81 -29.27 55.24
CA LEU A 15 -45.44 -29.76 55.45
C LEU A 15 -44.74 -30.11 54.13
N SER A 16 -45.44 -30.73 53.18
CA SER A 16 -44.92 -30.99 51.83
C SER A 16 -44.67 -29.71 51.04
N LEU A 17 -45.50 -28.68 51.19
CA LEU A 17 -45.29 -27.38 50.55
C LEU A 17 -44.08 -26.63 51.13
N VAL A 18 -43.89 -26.69 52.46
CA VAL A 18 -42.75 -26.07 53.13
C VAL A 18 -41.44 -26.78 52.78
N ILE A 19 -41.45 -28.11 52.66
CA ILE A 19 -40.27 -28.89 52.20
C ILE A 19 -39.95 -28.61 50.73
N ALA A 20 -40.97 -28.46 49.86
CA ALA A 20 -40.76 -28.11 48.46
C ALA A 20 -40.20 -26.68 48.28
N VAL A 21 -40.65 -25.72 49.08
CA VAL A 21 -40.12 -24.33 49.07
C VAL A 21 -38.70 -24.29 49.66
N ALA A 22 -38.42 -25.07 50.70
CA ALA A 22 -37.07 -25.18 51.26
C ALA A 22 -36.07 -25.87 50.30
N MET A 23 -36.53 -26.86 49.52
CA MET A 23 -35.73 -27.51 48.49
C MET A 23 -35.51 -26.62 47.25
N LEU A 24 -36.48 -25.77 46.87
CA LEU A 24 -36.29 -24.76 45.81
C LEU A 24 -35.36 -23.61 46.25
N SER A 25 -35.24 -23.34 47.54
CA SER A 25 -34.27 -22.37 48.06
C SER A 25 -32.84 -22.93 48.21
N LEU A 26 -32.63 -24.23 48.02
CA LEU A 26 -31.32 -24.89 48.09
C LEU A 26 -30.68 -25.18 46.73
N THR A 27 -31.35 -24.90 45.62
CA THR A 27 -30.66 -24.71 44.34
C THR A 27 -30.15 -23.29 44.32
N GLY A 28 -29.03 -23.06 45.00
CA GLY A 28 -28.26 -21.84 44.84
C GLY A 28 -28.04 -21.62 43.36
N ILE A 29 -28.70 -20.60 42.80
CA ILE A 29 -28.32 -20.00 41.54
C ILE A 29 -26.94 -19.43 41.84
N MET A 30 -25.90 -20.23 41.60
CA MET A 30 -24.55 -19.73 41.47
C MET A 30 -24.66 -18.62 40.43
N PRO A 31 -24.35 -17.35 40.75
CA PRO A 31 -24.22 -16.37 39.71
C PRO A 31 -23.17 -16.95 38.76
N LEU A 32 -23.55 -17.13 37.50
CA LEU A 32 -22.61 -17.42 36.43
C LEU A 32 -21.68 -16.21 36.41
N GLY A 33 -20.64 -16.24 37.25
CA GLY A 33 -19.63 -15.21 37.27
C GLY A 33 -19.08 -15.17 35.88
N LEU A 34 -19.21 -14.03 35.20
CA LEU A 34 -18.35 -13.74 34.06
C LEU A 34 -16.93 -13.84 34.61
N VAL A 35 -16.28 -14.97 34.35
CA VAL A 35 -14.83 -15.08 34.48
C VAL A 35 -14.30 -14.31 33.28
N GLU A 36 -14.00 -13.02 33.49
CA GLU A 36 -13.23 -12.25 32.53
C GLU A 36 -11.85 -12.91 32.42
N VAL A 37 -11.61 -13.59 31.30
CA VAL A 37 -10.27 -14.04 30.95
C VAL A 37 -9.50 -12.79 30.52
N SER A 38 -8.58 -12.33 31.37
CA SER A 38 -7.70 -11.21 31.07
C SER A 38 -6.89 -11.51 29.80
N ALA A 39 -6.72 -10.50 28.93
CA ALA A 39 -5.94 -10.64 27.71
C ALA A 39 -4.53 -11.14 28.01
N ALA A 40 -4.16 -12.26 27.39
CA ALA A 40 -2.83 -12.83 27.54
C ALA A 40 -1.79 -11.94 26.85
N LYS A 41 -0.60 -11.85 27.43
CA LYS A 41 0.58 -11.28 26.75
C LYS A 41 1.49 -12.39 26.27
N VAL A 42 2.19 -12.16 25.16
CA VAL A 42 3.27 -13.05 24.75
C VAL A 42 4.37 -13.04 25.82
N THR A 43 4.80 -14.24 26.20
CA THR A 43 5.85 -14.46 27.19
C THR A 43 7.22 -14.68 26.54
N GLU A 44 7.24 -15.09 25.28
CA GLU A 44 8.45 -15.33 24.49
C GLU A 44 8.90 -14.08 23.74
N SER A 45 10.21 -13.91 23.60
CA SER A 45 10.81 -12.86 22.78
C SER A 45 10.97 -13.35 21.34
N TYR A 46 10.00 -13.02 20.48
CA TYR A 46 10.04 -13.36 19.06
C TYR A 46 11.02 -12.46 18.29
N GLN A 47 11.95 -13.08 17.57
CA GLN A 47 12.85 -12.41 16.62
C GLN A 47 12.21 -12.32 15.23
N LEU A 48 12.57 -11.29 14.49
CA LEU A 48 12.13 -11.14 13.09
C LEU A 48 12.62 -12.34 12.27
N ASP A 49 11.74 -12.93 11.48
CA ASP A 49 12.08 -14.05 10.60
C ASP A 49 11.57 -13.81 9.17
N SER A 50 12.47 -13.91 8.19
CA SER A 50 12.16 -13.64 6.78
C SER A 50 11.21 -14.66 6.14
N ARG A 51 10.97 -15.79 6.79
CA ARG A 51 9.99 -16.80 6.37
C ARG A 51 8.57 -16.37 6.71
N VAL A 52 8.36 -15.36 7.57
CA VAL A 52 7.05 -14.78 7.88
C VAL A 52 6.78 -13.59 6.95
N ARG A 53 6.11 -13.85 5.83
CA ARG A 53 5.91 -12.90 4.73
C ARG A 53 4.49 -12.32 4.80
N ILE A 54 4.39 -10.99 4.83
CA ILE A 54 3.14 -10.25 5.08
C ILE A 54 3.16 -8.91 4.33
N ASN A 55 1.99 -8.30 4.12
CA ASN A 55 1.93 -6.89 3.70
C ASN A 55 2.56 -6.00 4.79
N SER A 56 3.74 -5.45 4.50
CA SER A 56 4.54 -4.67 5.45
C SER A 56 4.01 -3.25 5.69
N ILE A 57 3.05 -2.78 4.88
CA ILE A 57 2.35 -1.52 5.14
C ILE A 57 1.23 -1.78 6.15
N GLY A 58 0.35 -2.73 5.84
CA GLY A 58 -0.80 -3.04 6.69
C GLY A 58 -2.04 -3.48 5.95
N PHE A 59 -3.18 -3.38 6.63
CA PHE A 59 -4.49 -3.90 6.23
C PHE A 59 -5.63 -2.95 6.59
N ILE A 60 -6.74 -3.07 5.86
CA ILE A 60 -7.96 -2.29 6.11
C ILE A 60 -8.89 -3.10 7.04
N PRO A 61 -9.57 -2.46 8.02
CA PRO A 61 -10.64 -3.11 8.80
C PRO A 61 -11.69 -3.77 7.89
N ASN A 62 -12.25 -4.90 8.33
CA ASN A 62 -13.28 -5.68 7.60
C ASN A 62 -12.86 -6.22 6.22
N GLN A 63 -11.59 -6.14 5.85
CA GLN A 63 -11.03 -6.77 4.65
C GLN A 63 -10.19 -8.00 4.99
N SER A 64 -9.84 -8.78 3.96
CA SER A 64 -8.96 -9.95 4.08
C SER A 64 -7.58 -9.57 4.61
N LYS A 65 -7.05 -10.35 5.55
CA LYS A 65 -5.71 -10.16 6.14
C LYS A 65 -5.03 -11.51 6.29
N LYS A 66 -3.94 -11.69 5.54
CA LYS A 66 -3.22 -12.96 5.47
C LYS A 66 -1.72 -12.74 5.52
N ALA A 67 -1.03 -13.73 6.06
CA ALA A 67 0.40 -13.88 5.94
C ALA A 67 0.74 -15.28 5.44
N THR A 68 1.86 -15.38 4.73
CA THR A 68 2.42 -16.64 4.25
C THR A 68 3.65 -16.96 5.09
N VAL A 69 3.64 -18.13 5.74
CA VAL A 69 4.76 -18.63 6.53
C VAL A 69 5.44 -19.76 5.75
N ALA A 70 6.67 -19.51 5.30
CA ALA A 70 7.51 -20.49 4.59
C ALA A 70 8.30 -21.38 5.56
N ALA A 71 7.60 -21.92 6.56
CA ALA A 71 8.12 -22.83 7.56
C ALA A 71 6.95 -23.64 8.15
N ASN A 72 7.22 -24.89 8.54
CA ASN A 72 6.21 -25.70 9.23
C ASN A 72 5.82 -25.03 10.55
N CYS A 73 4.52 -24.75 10.70
CA CYS A 73 3.95 -24.12 11.88
C CYS A 73 2.47 -24.50 12.02
N SER A 74 1.89 -24.21 13.18
CA SER A 74 0.47 -24.43 13.43
C SER A 74 -0.15 -23.18 14.05
N THR A 75 0.09 -22.94 15.33
CA THR A 75 -0.45 -21.76 16.01
C THR A 75 0.22 -20.48 15.52
N PHE A 76 -0.53 -19.39 15.50
CA PHE A 76 0.00 -18.04 15.38
C PHE A 76 -0.80 -17.06 16.25
N TYR A 77 -0.18 -15.92 16.55
CA TYR A 77 -0.79 -14.84 17.33
C TYR A 77 -0.72 -13.52 16.57
N ILE A 78 -1.78 -12.71 16.65
CA ILE A 78 -1.69 -11.28 16.34
C ILE A 78 -1.50 -10.55 17.66
N VAL A 79 -0.47 -9.73 17.71
CA VAL A 79 0.01 -9.11 18.95
C VAL A 79 0.15 -7.61 18.76
N LYS A 80 -0.34 -6.82 19.72
CA LYS A 80 -0.08 -5.37 19.81
C LYS A 80 1.39 -5.12 20.15
N GLU A 81 1.87 -3.89 19.92
CA GLU A 81 3.27 -3.53 20.25
C GLU A 81 3.63 -3.70 21.73
N ASP A 82 2.65 -3.61 22.63
CA ASP A 82 2.82 -3.80 24.07
C ASP A 82 2.86 -5.27 24.52
N GLY A 83 2.83 -6.21 23.57
CA GLY A 83 2.84 -7.65 23.77
C GLY A 83 1.47 -8.28 24.02
N THR A 84 0.37 -7.52 24.00
CA THR A 84 -0.98 -8.07 24.19
C THR A 84 -1.42 -8.89 22.98
N ILE A 85 -1.81 -10.14 23.20
CA ILE A 85 -2.37 -11.03 22.18
C ILE A 85 -3.84 -10.67 21.97
N VAL A 86 -4.19 -10.30 20.74
CA VAL A 86 -5.56 -9.93 20.35
C VAL A 86 -6.25 -11.02 19.54
N TYR A 87 -5.49 -11.96 18.99
CA TYR A 87 -6.01 -13.07 18.21
C TYR A 87 -5.07 -14.25 18.27
N THR A 88 -5.64 -15.44 18.38
CA THR A 88 -4.95 -16.72 18.25
C THR A 88 -5.59 -17.49 17.12
N GLY A 89 -4.78 -17.95 16.17
CA GLY A 89 -5.24 -18.73 15.03
C GLY A 89 -4.39 -19.96 14.80
N THR A 90 -4.82 -20.79 13.84
CA THR A 90 -4.06 -21.93 13.33
C THR A 90 -3.87 -21.74 11.84
N THR A 91 -2.65 -21.96 11.36
CA THR A 91 -2.34 -21.89 9.95
C THR A 91 -2.92 -23.07 9.19
N THR A 92 -3.16 -22.88 7.90
CA THR A 92 -3.53 -23.95 6.97
C THR A 92 -2.41 -24.16 5.96
N SER A 93 -1.96 -25.39 5.77
CA SER A 93 -0.96 -25.68 4.74
C SER A 93 -1.55 -25.47 3.33
N MET A 94 -0.71 -24.95 2.44
CA MET A 94 -1.03 -24.71 1.03
C MET A 94 0.22 -25.04 0.22
N PHE A 95 0.06 -25.78 -0.86
CA PHE A 95 1.13 -25.97 -1.82
C PHE A 95 1.18 -24.77 -2.77
N ASP A 96 2.28 -24.03 -2.77
CA ASP A 96 2.51 -22.93 -3.71
C ASP A 96 3.18 -23.47 -4.97
N ASN A 97 2.44 -23.49 -6.08
CA ASN A 97 2.95 -23.99 -7.35
C ASN A 97 3.96 -23.06 -8.02
N ASP A 98 3.95 -21.76 -7.68
CA ASP A 98 4.88 -20.79 -8.26
C ASP A 98 6.31 -21.04 -7.77
N THR A 99 6.47 -21.21 -6.46
CA THR A 99 7.78 -21.46 -5.83
C THR A 99 8.07 -22.95 -5.56
N ASN A 100 7.10 -23.83 -5.80
CA ASN A 100 7.20 -25.29 -5.60
C ASN A 100 7.55 -25.68 -4.14
N GLU A 101 6.96 -24.97 -3.17
CA GLU A 101 7.09 -25.23 -1.73
C GLU A 101 5.72 -25.33 -1.04
N THR A 102 5.65 -26.09 0.06
CA THR A 102 4.50 -26.05 0.97
C THR A 102 4.67 -24.87 1.92
N VAL A 103 3.71 -23.95 1.89
CA VAL A 103 3.62 -22.80 2.78
C VAL A 103 2.44 -22.94 3.74
N TYR A 104 2.40 -22.10 4.78
CA TYR A 104 1.36 -22.10 5.79
C TYR A 104 0.70 -20.73 5.85
N ILE A 105 -0.62 -20.68 5.61
CA ILE A 105 -1.37 -19.43 5.54
C ILE A 105 -1.95 -19.11 6.91
N ALA A 106 -1.58 -17.95 7.46
CA ALA A 106 -2.18 -17.38 8.66
C ALA A 106 -3.25 -16.36 8.26
N ASP A 107 -4.53 -16.69 8.47
CA ASP A 107 -5.66 -15.80 8.21
C ASP A 107 -6.16 -15.17 9.52
N PHE A 108 -6.03 -13.84 9.61
CA PHE A 108 -6.44 -13.04 10.75
C PHE A 108 -7.42 -11.93 10.33
N SER A 109 -8.22 -12.21 9.30
CA SER A 109 -9.17 -11.25 8.74
C SER A 109 -10.19 -10.73 9.76
N SER A 110 -10.48 -11.52 10.79
CA SER A 110 -11.38 -11.16 11.91
C SER A 110 -10.85 -10.05 12.82
N VAL A 111 -9.55 -9.77 12.80
CA VAL A 111 -8.96 -8.65 13.55
C VAL A 111 -9.30 -7.35 12.82
N THR A 112 -10.10 -6.49 13.46
CA THR A 112 -10.62 -5.25 12.86
C THR A 112 -10.30 -3.99 13.66
N GLU A 113 -9.86 -4.15 14.91
CA GLU A 113 -9.43 -3.03 15.76
C GLU A 113 -8.22 -2.34 15.12
N GLU A 114 -8.32 -1.03 14.92
CA GLU A 114 -7.20 -0.25 14.38
C GLU A 114 -6.03 -0.20 15.36
N GLY A 115 -4.81 -0.24 14.84
CA GLY A 115 -3.61 -0.25 15.66
C GLY A 115 -2.38 -0.79 14.93
N THR A 116 -1.27 -0.85 15.65
CA THR A 116 -0.02 -1.46 15.17
C THR A 116 0.13 -2.85 15.78
N TYR A 117 0.42 -3.82 14.92
CA TYR A 117 0.51 -5.23 15.28
C TYR A 117 1.75 -5.88 14.68
N TYR A 118 2.08 -7.07 15.17
CA TYR A 118 2.92 -8.03 14.48
C TYR A 118 2.31 -9.43 14.59
N LEU A 119 2.67 -10.30 13.64
CA LEU A 119 2.33 -11.72 13.65
C LEU A 119 3.45 -12.47 14.38
N ALA A 120 3.13 -13.24 15.40
CA ALA A 120 4.06 -14.12 16.10
C ALA A 120 3.72 -15.59 15.81
N VAL A 121 4.72 -16.39 15.45
CA VAL A 121 4.58 -17.79 15.07
C VAL A 121 5.55 -18.63 15.90
N PRO A 122 5.04 -19.38 16.91
CA PRO A 122 5.83 -20.32 17.70
C PRO A 122 6.72 -21.23 16.86
N GLY A 123 7.98 -21.38 17.25
CA GLY A 123 8.97 -22.20 16.54
C GLY A 123 9.53 -21.58 15.25
N VAL A 124 9.02 -20.42 14.82
CA VAL A 124 9.52 -19.71 13.63
C VAL A 124 10.09 -18.34 14.00
N GLY A 125 9.25 -17.42 14.48
CA GLY A 125 9.64 -16.02 14.73
C GLY A 125 8.46 -15.07 14.60
N LYS A 126 8.72 -13.79 14.32
CA LYS A 126 7.69 -12.77 14.05
C LYS A 126 7.85 -12.08 12.71
N SER A 127 6.76 -11.46 12.25
CA SER A 127 6.79 -10.50 11.14
C SER A 127 7.39 -9.16 11.54
N VAL A 128 7.55 -8.28 10.56
CA VAL A 128 7.65 -6.83 10.81
C VAL A 128 6.36 -6.30 11.44
N ASN A 129 6.42 -5.12 12.04
CA ASN A 129 5.21 -4.43 12.47
C ASN A 129 4.40 -3.98 11.23
N PHE A 130 3.08 -4.02 11.35
CA PHE A 130 2.14 -3.56 10.33
C PHE A 130 0.95 -2.86 10.98
N LYS A 131 0.25 -2.00 10.25
CA LYS A 131 -0.94 -1.32 10.74
C LYS A 131 -2.23 -2.00 10.30
N ILE A 132 -3.26 -1.92 11.13
CA ILE A 132 -4.65 -2.05 10.68
C ILE A 132 -5.25 -0.66 10.82
N ALA A 133 -5.66 -0.05 9.71
CA ALA A 133 -6.23 1.29 9.70
C ALA A 133 -7.06 1.53 8.43
N LYS A 134 -8.07 2.40 8.48
CA LYS A 134 -8.88 2.77 7.30
C LYS A 134 -8.08 3.51 6.23
N ASP A 135 -7.09 4.27 6.65
CA ASP A 135 -6.22 5.14 5.83
C ASP A 135 -4.86 4.51 5.51
N VAL A 136 -4.69 3.20 5.77
CA VAL A 136 -3.38 2.53 5.76
C VAL A 136 -2.60 2.66 4.44
N TYR A 137 -3.29 2.89 3.32
CA TYR A 137 -2.69 3.06 1.99
C TYR A 137 -2.61 4.51 1.49
N GLU A 138 -3.05 5.50 2.27
CA GLU A 138 -2.96 6.92 1.86
C GLU A 138 -1.51 7.37 1.67
N ASN A 139 -0.61 7.03 2.59
CA ASN A 139 0.80 7.41 2.48
C ASN A 139 1.51 6.69 1.30
N PRO A 140 1.39 5.37 1.11
CA PRO A 140 1.87 4.72 -0.10
C PRO A 140 1.32 5.34 -1.40
N PHE A 141 0.04 5.71 -1.43
CA PHE A 141 -0.55 6.40 -2.58
C PHE A 141 0.13 7.75 -2.85
N LYS A 142 0.27 8.61 -1.82
CA LYS A 142 0.94 9.91 -1.96
C LYS A 142 2.42 9.75 -2.34
N THR A 143 3.09 8.72 -1.84
CA THR A 143 4.47 8.40 -2.20
C THR A 143 4.60 7.95 -3.66
N ALA A 144 3.64 7.17 -4.17
CA ALA A 144 3.61 6.81 -5.59
C ALA A 144 3.39 8.05 -6.48
N MET A 145 2.47 8.95 -6.09
CA MET A 145 2.26 10.22 -6.79
C MET A 145 3.48 11.15 -6.72
N LEU A 146 4.20 11.16 -5.60
CA LEU A 146 5.49 11.86 -5.49
C LEU A 146 6.50 11.33 -6.52
N GLY A 147 6.48 10.02 -6.80
CA GLY A 147 7.27 9.42 -7.88
C GLY A 147 6.94 10.01 -9.25
N MET A 148 5.65 10.17 -9.58
CA MET A 148 5.22 10.80 -10.85
C MET A 148 5.71 12.25 -10.96
N TYR A 149 5.57 13.03 -9.89
CA TYR A 149 6.10 14.40 -9.83
C TYR A 149 7.63 14.43 -10.06
N LEU A 150 8.38 13.53 -9.43
CA LEU A 150 9.84 13.44 -9.59
C LEU A 150 10.27 12.92 -10.97
N LEU A 151 9.35 12.33 -11.76
CA LEU A 151 9.58 11.95 -13.16
C LEU A 151 9.28 13.09 -14.14
N ARG A 152 8.80 14.26 -13.69
CA ARG A 152 8.50 15.38 -14.58
C ARG A 152 9.73 15.84 -15.39
N CYS A 153 9.55 15.93 -16.70
CA CYS A 153 10.51 16.40 -17.67
C CYS A 153 10.30 17.88 -18.03
N GLY A 154 11.31 18.60 -18.51
CA GLY A 154 11.17 20.00 -18.92
C GLY A 154 11.17 21.02 -17.77
N THR A 155 11.22 20.56 -16.52
CA THR A 155 11.20 21.39 -15.31
C THR A 155 12.23 20.91 -14.29
N SER A 156 12.61 21.77 -13.35
CA SER A 156 13.24 21.31 -12.12
C SER A 156 12.22 20.62 -11.23
N VAL A 157 12.64 19.58 -10.53
CA VAL A 157 11.86 18.92 -9.49
C VAL A 157 12.64 18.92 -8.19
N SER A 158 11.92 18.97 -7.07
CA SER A 158 12.51 19.01 -5.75
C SER A 158 11.52 18.51 -4.71
N ALA A 159 11.93 17.55 -3.89
CA ALA A 159 11.15 17.04 -2.76
C ALA A 159 12.07 16.50 -1.66
N THR A 160 11.56 16.47 -0.43
CA THR A 160 12.21 15.80 0.69
C THR A 160 11.31 14.66 1.15
N TYR A 161 11.81 13.43 1.08
CA TYR A 161 11.08 12.23 1.51
C TYR A 161 11.88 11.53 2.60
N ASN A 162 11.28 11.33 3.78
CA ASN A 162 11.91 10.75 4.97
C ASN A 162 13.29 11.36 5.31
N GLY A 163 13.40 12.69 5.19
CA GLY A 163 14.62 13.44 5.48
C GLY A 163 15.69 13.41 4.38
N ILE A 164 15.45 12.70 3.28
CA ILE A 164 16.35 12.64 2.11
C ILE A 164 15.82 13.60 1.05
N HIS A 165 16.68 14.52 0.60
CA HIS A 165 16.35 15.49 -0.43
C HIS A 165 16.66 14.95 -1.83
N TYR A 166 15.65 14.91 -2.70
CA TYR A 166 15.75 14.51 -4.10
C TYR A 166 15.46 15.72 -4.98
N SER A 167 16.37 16.05 -5.90
CA SER A 167 16.16 17.16 -6.84
C SER A 167 17.04 17.06 -8.09
N HIS A 168 16.60 17.73 -9.15
CA HIS A 168 17.41 18.04 -10.33
C HIS A 168 16.94 19.36 -10.97
N GLY A 169 17.81 20.00 -11.76
CA GLY A 169 17.48 21.19 -12.54
C GLY A 169 16.60 20.88 -13.76
N PRO A 170 16.17 21.90 -14.52
CA PRO A 170 15.40 21.69 -15.74
C PRO A 170 16.14 20.81 -16.75
N CYS A 171 15.46 19.79 -17.28
CA CYS A 171 16.01 18.83 -18.23
C CYS A 171 15.27 18.88 -19.57
N HIS A 172 15.91 18.47 -20.67
CA HIS A 172 15.31 18.31 -22.00
C HIS A 172 14.51 19.53 -22.50
N THR A 173 14.96 20.74 -22.19
CA THR A 173 14.27 22.00 -22.53
C THR A 173 14.28 22.34 -24.03
N ASN A 174 15.01 21.58 -24.84
CA ASN A 174 15.08 21.71 -26.30
C ASN A 174 14.23 20.66 -27.03
N ASP A 175 13.36 19.93 -26.32
CA ASP A 175 12.43 18.99 -26.94
C ASP A 175 11.47 19.74 -27.89
N ALA A 176 11.29 19.36 -29.16
CA ALA A 176 12.08 18.38 -29.90
C ALA A 176 12.22 18.74 -31.39
N TYR A 177 13.25 18.18 -32.02
CA TYR A 177 13.56 18.38 -33.43
C TYR A 177 12.69 17.53 -34.36
N LEU A 178 12.38 18.06 -35.56
CA LEU A 178 11.53 17.44 -36.58
C LEU A 178 12.29 16.79 -37.74
N ASP A 179 13.61 16.59 -37.62
CA ASP A 179 14.48 16.06 -38.68
C ASP A 179 13.94 14.74 -39.27
N HIS A 180 13.52 13.81 -38.43
CA HIS A 180 13.01 12.50 -38.85
C HIS A 180 11.54 12.50 -39.32
N ILE A 181 10.87 13.65 -39.27
CA ILE A 181 9.45 13.80 -39.60
C ILE A 181 9.28 14.58 -40.89
N THR A 182 9.98 15.72 -40.98
CA THR A 182 9.85 16.69 -42.07
C THR A 182 11.11 16.79 -42.92
N GLY A 183 12.23 16.21 -42.47
CA GLY A 183 13.55 16.43 -43.06
C GLY A 183 14.16 17.78 -42.70
N GLN A 184 13.49 18.60 -41.88
CA GLN A 184 13.96 19.94 -41.49
C GLN A 184 14.49 19.94 -40.05
N HIS A 185 15.64 20.58 -39.86
CA HIS A 185 16.24 20.80 -38.54
C HIS A 185 15.54 21.95 -37.81
N THR A 186 14.29 21.71 -37.41
CA THR A 186 13.42 22.69 -36.76
C THR A 186 12.89 22.12 -35.46
N ILE A 187 12.88 22.95 -34.41
CA ILE A 187 12.32 22.58 -33.11
C ILE A 187 10.83 22.87 -33.11
N LYS A 188 10.04 21.87 -32.72
CA LYS A 188 8.66 22.02 -32.26
C LYS A 188 8.64 21.74 -30.76
N ASN A 189 8.15 22.69 -29.96
CA ASN A 189 8.10 22.51 -28.51
C ASN A 189 7.31 21.24 -28.16
N SER A 190 7.99 20.31 -27.50
CA SER A 190 7.47 19.05 -27.00
C SER A 190 8.00 18.77 -25.58
N THR A 191 8.24 19.82 -24.80
CA THR A 191 8.64 19.74 -23.37
C THR A 191 7.49 19.23 -22.48
N LYS A 192 7.72 19.15 -21.16
CA LYS A 192 6.82 18.53 -20.15
C LYS A 192 6.73 17.01 -20.29
N GLY A 193 5.71 16.41 -19.66
CA GLY A 193 5.49 14.98 -19.55
C GLY A 193 6.42 14.30 -18.56
N TRP A 194 6.27 13.00 -18.42
CA TRP A 194 7.08 12.17 -17.53
C TRP A 194 8.18 11.45 -18.28
N HIS A 195 9.36 11.31 -17.67
CA HIS A 195 10.31 10.27 -18.04
C HIS A 195 9.64 8.91 -17.86
N ASP A 196 9.73 8.06 -18.88
CA ASP A 196 8.93 6.84 -18.95
C ASP A 196 9.35 5.75 -17.96
N ALA A 197 10.66 5.65 -17.71
CA ALA A 197 11.22 4.59 -16.89
C ALA A 197 12.56 5.01 -16.28
N GLY A 198 13.55 4.12 -16.31
CA GLY A 198 14.93 4.41 -15.90
C GLY A 198 15.70 5.28 -16.90
N ASP A 199 15.19 5.47 -18.12
CA ASP A 199 15.67 6.43 -19.10
C ASP A 199 14.78 7.68 -19.16
N TYR A 200 15.25 8.74 -19.82
CA TYR A 200 14.58 10.04 -19.85
C TYR A 200 13.72 10.31 -21.08
N ASN A 201 13.54 9.31 -21.95
CA ASN A 201 12.71 9.47 -23.14
C ASN A 201 11.22 9.38 -22.77
N LYS A 202 10.36 9.84 -23.68
CA LYS A 202 8.90 9.88 -23.50
C LYS A 202 8.21 9.13 -24.63
N TYR A 203 7.27 8.22 -24.30
CA TYR A 203 6.67 7.27 -25.24
C TYR A 203 5.13 7.30 -25.17
N VAL A 204 4.48 7.65 -26.30
CA VAL A 204 3.02 7.85 -26.33
C VAL A 204 2.24 6.57 -26.05
N VAL A 205 2.76 5.43 -26.52
CA VAL A 205 2.08 4.13 -26.34
C VAL A 205 1.99 3.76 -24.86
N ASN A 206 3.09 3.91 -24.11
CA ASN A 206 3.10 3.60 -22.68
C ASN A 206 2.32 4.66 -21.88
N ALA A 207 2.44 5.94 -22.25
CA ALA A 207 1.61 7.01 -21.70
C ALA A 207 0.10 6.72 -21.84
N GLY A 208 -0.31 6.03 -22.91
CA GLY A 208 -1.71 5.62 -23.12
C GLY A 208 -2.29 4.79 -21.98
N ILE A 209 -1.61 3.71 -21.56
CA ILE A 209 -2.09 2.89 -20.44
C ILE A 209 -1.92 3.59 -19.09
N THR A 210 -0.84 4.36 -18.92
CA THR A 210 -0.57 5.13 -17.70
C THR A 210 -1.66 6.18 -17.46
N VAL A 211 -1.86 7.10 -18.41
CA VAL A 211 -2.88 8.14 -18.33
C VAL A 211 -4.28 7.55 -18.30
N GLY A 212 -4.56 6.53 -19.14
CA GLY A 212 -5.87 5.88 -19.17
C GLY A 212 -6.24 5.24 -17.83
N SER A 213 -5.33 4.49 -17.21
CA SER A 213 -5.59 3.90 -15.89
C SER A 213 -5.71 4.94 -14.77
N MET A 214 -4.93 6.03 -14.82
CA MET A 214 -5.04 7.13 -13.86
C MET A 214 -6.35 7.92 -14.02
N PHE A 215 -6.81 8.16 -15.25
CA PHE A 215 -8.14 8.74 -15.47
C PHE A 215 -9.26 7.83 -15.03
N LEU A 216 -9.17 6.52 -15.28
CA LEU A 216 -10.16 5.57 -14.75
C LEU A 216 -10.16 5.57 -13.21
N ALA A 217 -8.99 5.70 -12.56
CA ALA A 217 -8.94 5.86 -11.11
C ALA A 217 -9.67 7.14 -10.66
N TRP A 218 -9.46 8.26 -11.37
CA TRP A 218 -10.20 9.51 -11.13
C TRP A 218 -11.71 9.31 -11.31
N GLU A 219 -12.17 8.70 -12.39
CA GLU A 219 -13.59 8.50 -12.67
C GLU A 219 -14.26 7.55 -11.66
N HIS A 220 -13.58 6.46 -11.29
CA HIS A 220 -14.12 5.45 -10.37
C HIS A 220 -14.11 5.90 -8.90
N PHE A 221 -13.12 6.72 -8.50
CA PHE A 221 -12.87 7.09 -7.11
C PHE A 221 -12.86 8.60 -6.90
N LYS A 222 -13.56 9.36 -7.74
CA LYS A 222 -13.55 10.83 -7.76
C LYS A 222 -13.72 11.44 -6.38
N ASP A 223 -14.77 11.06 -5.67
CA ASP A 223 -15.11 11.63 -4.35
C ASP A 223 -14.02 11.37 -3.29
N GLN A 224 -13.19 10.34 -3.48
CA GLN A 224 -12.07 9.99 -2.61
C GLN A 224 -10.78 10.72 -3.02
N LEU A 225 -10.59 10.97 -4.31
CA LEU A 225 -9.37 11.57 -4.87
C LEU A 225 -9.43 13.10 -4.96
N GLU A 226 -10.61 13.69 -5.10
CA GLU A 226 -10.81 15.13 -5.27
C GLU A 226 -10.27 15.94 -4.09
N SER A 227 -10.37 15.40 -2.88
CA SER A 227 -9.87 16.03 -1.65
C SER A 227 -8.41 15.72 -1.33
N VAL A 228 -7.72 14.89 -2.13
CA VAL A 228 -6.34 14.51 -1.84
C VAL A 228 -5.38 15.64 -2.20
N THR A 229 -4.62 16.10 -1.21
CA THR A 229 -3.53 17.04 -1.41
C THR A 229 -2.20 16.31 -1.61
N LEU A 230 -1.43 16.74 -2.61
CA LEU A 230 -0.12 16.24 -2.97
C LEU A 230 0.96 17.31 -2.78
N GLU A 231 2.21 16.89 -2.58
CA GLU A 231 3.34 17.81 -2.50
C GLU A 231 3.88 18.16 -3.89
N ILE A 232 3.05 18.87 -4.66
CA ILE A 232 3.35 19.34 -6.01
C ILE A 232 3.33 20.89 -6.07
N PRO A 233 3.97 21.51 -7.08
CA PRO A 233 3.97 22.97 -7.24
C PRO A 233 2.57 23.57 -7.35
N GLU A 234 1.62 22.81 -7.91
CA GLU A 234 0.27 23.26 -8.21
C GLU A 234 -0.69 23.26 -7.00
N LYS A 235 -0.28 22.74 -5.83
CA LYS A 235 -1.13 22.47 -4.64
C LYS A 235 -1.97 23.63 -4.07
N ASN A 236 -1.80 24.84 -4.58
CA ASN A 236 -2.55 26.04 -4.17
C ASN A 236 -3.38 26.64 -5.32
N ASN A 237 -3.55 25.92 -6.42
CA ASN A 237 -4.38 26.36 -7.54
C ASN A 237 -5.87 25.97 -7.30
N SER A 238 -6.68 25.91 -8.36
CA SER A 238 -8.11 25.55 -8.28
C SER A 238 -8.44 24.16 -8.83
N MET A 239 -7.43 23.40 -9.28
CA MET A 239 -7.56 22.06 -9.82
C MET A 239 -7.23 21.05 -8.71
N PRO A 240 -7.91 19.88 -8.65
CA PRO A 240 -7.51 18.81 -7.76
C PRO A 240 -6.09 18.33 -8.09
N ASP A 241 -5.22 18.23 -7.08
CA ASP A 241 -3.79 17.93 -7.26
C ASP A 241 -3.52 16.65 -8.08
N PHE A 242 -4.38 15.63 -7.95
CA PHE A 242 -4.29 14.42 -8.77
C PHE A 242 -4.39 14.76 -10.27
N LEU A 243 -5.33 15.62 -10.65
CA LEU A 243 -5.51 16.05 -12.04
C LEU A 243 -4.41 16.99 -12.51
N ASP A 244 -3.80 17.80 -11.62
CA ASP A 244 -2.64 18.61 -11.99
C ASP A 244 -1.45 17.74 -12.44
N GLU A 245 -1.21 16.62 -11.74
CA GLU A 245 -0.16 15.69 -12.16
C GLU A 245 -0.48 15.06 -13.52
N LEU A 246 -1.71 14.58 -13.75
CA LEU A 246 -2.11 14.09 -15.09
C LEU A 246 -2.00 15.17 -16.17
N LYS A 247 -2.37 16.41 -15.84
CA LYS A 247 -2.30 17.53 -16.77
C LYS A 247 -0.86 17.77 -17.23
N PHE A 248 0.14 17.54 -16.37
CA PHE A 248 1.55 17.68 -16.76
C PHE A 248 1.93 16.73 -17.92
N GLU A 249 1.37 15.52 -17.94
CA GLU A 249 1.53 14.54 -19.02
C GLU A 249 0.67 14.88 -20.25
N ILE A 250 -0.59 15.27 -20.04
CA ILE A 250 -1.47 15.70 -21.14
C ILE A 250 -0.88 16.90 -21.89
N ASP A 251 -0.27 17.84 -21.18
CA ASP A 251 0.40 18.99 -21.79
C ASP A 251 1.51 18.55 -22.77
N TRP A 252 2.21 17.44 -22.50
CA TRP A 252 3.16 16.85 -23.45
C TRP A 252 2.46 16.07 -24.56
N LEU A 253 1.51 15.20 -24.26
CA LEU A 253 0.80 14.38 -25.26
C LEU A 253 0.15 15.24 -26.36
N LEU A 254 -0.40 16.41 -26.01
CA LEU A 254 -0.98 17.35 -26.97
C LEU A 254 0.03 17.90 -27.98
N THR A 255 1.32 17.88 -27.66
CA THR A 255 2.39 18.29 -28.59
C THR A 255 2.75 17.21 -29.62
N MET A 256 2.29 15.97 -29.42
CA MET A 256 2.73 14.81 -30.21
C MET A 256 2.04 14.67 -31.57
N GLN A 257 1.03 15.48 -31.90
CA GLN A 257 0.42 15.45 -33.23
C GLN A 257 1.37 16.04 -34.30
N TYR A 258 1.36 15.49 -35.51
CA TYR A 258 2.17 15.99 -36.62
C TYR A 258 1.77 17.45 -36.94
N PRO A 259 2.73 18.32 -37.30
CA PRO A 259 2.46 19.73 -37.56
C PRO A 259 1.69 19.99 -38.87
N ASP A 260 1.51 18.96 -39.72
CA ASP A 260 0.82 19.04 -41.00
C ASP A 260 -0.72 19.00 -40.90
N GLY A 261 -1.26 18.87 -39.69
CA GLY A 261 -2.71 18.79 -39.46
C GLY A 261 -3.35 17.45 -39.86
N SER A 262 -2.55 16.42 -40.19
CA SER A 262 -3.05 15.11 -40.61
C SER A 262 -3.69 14.29 -39.48
N GLY A 263 -3.48 14.67 -38.22
CA GLY A 263 -3.90 13.90 -37.04
C GLY A 263 -2.99 12.71 -36.71
N LYS A 264 -1.91 12.47 -37.47
CA LYS A 264 -0.88 11.48 -37.10
C LYS A 264 -0.20 11.90 -35.80
N VAL A 265 0.27 10.92 -35.02
CA VAL A 265 0.91 11.15 -33.71
C VAL A 265 2.31 10.55 -33.70
N HIS A 266 3.28 11.30 -33.18
CA HIS A 266 4.64 10.84 -32.93
C HIS A 266 4.63 9.69 -31.91
N ILE A 267 5.39 8.62 -32.16
CA ILE A 267 5.39 7.44 -31.28
C ILE A 267 6.24 7.70 -30.01
N LYS A 268 7.34 8.46 -30.15
CA LYS A 268 8.29 8.82 -29.08
C LYS A 268 9.22 9.96 -29.49
N PHE A 269 9.88 10.58 -28.52
CA PHE A 269 11.07 11.41 -28.74
C PHE A 269 12.30 10.76 -28.07
N PRO A 270 13.16 10.06 -28.84
CA PRO A 270 14.34 9.43 -28.30
C PRO A 270 15.57 10.36 -28.37
N GLN A 271 16.41 10.32 -27.36
CA GLN A 271 17.82 10.71 -27.49
C GLN A 271 18.52 9.68 -28.38
N GLY A 272 19.44 10.16 -29.24
CA GLY A 272 20.12 9.35 -30.27
C GLY A 272 20.90 8.14 -29.74
N THR A 273 21.13 8.04 -28.43
CA THR A 273 21.63 6.87 -27.72
C THR A 273 21.04 6.86 -26.30
N LEU A 274 20.93 5.66 -25.69
CA LEU A 274 20.57 5.55 -24.27
C LEU A 274 21.65 6.29 -23.46
N ALA A 275 21.32 7.43 -22.86
CA ALA A 275 22.25 8.16 -22.03
C ALA A 275 22.70 7.24 -20.88
N ALA A 276 24.00 6.95 -20.80
CA ALA A 276 24.55 6.02 -19.83
C ALA A 276 24.14 6.42 -18.40
N LEU A 277 23.77 5.44 -17.57
CA LEU A 277 23.40 5.54 -16.15
C LEU A 277 24.31 6.46 -15.30
N LEU A 278 25.52 6.77 -15.78
CA LEU A 278 26.47 7.68 -15.16
C LEU A 278 26.05 9.16 -15.13
N CYS A 279 25.18 9.63 -16.05
CA CYS A 279 24.86 11.06 -16.14
C CYS A 279 24.17 11.61 -14.88
N LEU A 280 23.38 10.80 -14.15
CA LEU A 280 22.72 11.27 -12.94
C LEU A 280 23.64 11.25 -11.70
N ARG A 281 24.61 10.32 -11.63
CA ARG A 281 25.52 10.22 -10.48
C ARG A 281 26.48 11.42 -10.37
N MET A 282 26.72 12.14 -11.47
CA MET A 282 27.68 13.24 -11.54
C MET A 282 27.01 14.64 -11.49
N SER A 283 25.71 14.76 -11.75
CA SER A 283 24.96 16.02 -11.59
C SER A 283 24.63 16.35 -10.13
N MET A 284 24.76 15.39 -9.20
CA MET A 284 24.51 15.60 -7.76
C MET A 284 25.68 16.28 -7.03
N THR A 285 26.79 16.55 -7.72
CA THR A 285 27.96 17.24 -7.17
C THR A 285 28.44 18.32 -8.14
N LYS A 286 27.91 19.53 -7.98
CA LYS A 286 28.38 20.84 -8.52
C LYS A 286 28.88 20.91 -9.98
N ASP A 287 28.19 21.74 -10.77
CA ASP A 287 28.65 22.42 -12.00
C ASP A 287 29.43 21.56 -13.02
N PHE A 288 28.71 20.77 -13.83
CA PHE A 288 29.28 20.21 -15.06
C PHE A 288 28.27 20.12 -16.21
N SER A 289 28.68 20.54 -17.41
CA SER A 289 27.90 20.50 -18.65
C SER A 289 28.20 19.21 -19.43
N CYS A 290 27.16 18.46 -19.81
CA CYS A 290 27.25 17.18 -20.52
C CYS A 290 27.78 17.24 -21.96
N ARG A 291 28.33 18.37 -22.44
CA ARG A 291 28.84 18.49 -23.82
C ARG A 291 30.17 17.76 -24.08
N GLY A 292 30.84 17.22 -23.05
CA GLY A 292 32.21 16.71 -23.16
C GLY A 292 32.41 15.19 -23.10
N ALA A 293 31.40 14.38 -22.76
CA ALA A 293 31.64 12.96 -22.41
C ALA A 293 31.57 11.97 -23.59
N VAL A 294 31.13 12.41 -24.77
CA VAL A 294 30.95 11.53 -25.94
C VAL A 294 32.28 11.09 -26.58
N PRO A 295 33.34 11.93 -26.71
CA PRO A 295 34.55 11.51 -27.42
C PRO A 295 35.46 10.52 -26.66
N GLN A 296 35.30 10.36 -25.34
CA GLN A 296 36.24 9.56 -24.52
C GLN A 296 35.81 8.09 -24.32
N LEU A 297 34.62 7.70 -24.75
CA LEU A 297 34.14 6.31 -24.67
C LEU A 297 34.39 5.50 -25.97
N GLN A 298 34.78 6.14 -27.07
CA GLN A 298 35.12 5.43 -28.31
C GLN A 298 36.49 4.74 -28.28
N THR A 299 37.37 5.08 -27.34
CA THR A 299 38.72 4.47 -27.20
C THR A 299 38.77 3.27 -26.26
N LEU A 300 37.65 2.87 -25.64
CA LEU A 300 37.57 1.69 -24.76
C LEU A 300 36.88 0.48 -25.41
N LEU A 301 36.54 0.58 -26.70
CA LEU A 301 35.92 -0.48 -27.50
C LEU A 301 36.67 -0.76 -28.82
N GLN A 302 37.98 -0.53 -28.83
CA GLN A 302 38.93 -1.14 -29.79
C GLN A 302 39.93 -1.99 -28.99
#